data_AF-A0A3M1H310-F1
#
_entry.id   AF-A0A3M1H310-F1
#
_cell.length_a   1.000
_cell.length_b   1.000
_cell.length_c   1.000
_cell.angle_alpha   90.00
_cell.angle_beta   90.00
_cell.angle_gamma   90.00
#
_symmetry.space_group_name_H-M   'P 1'
#
loop_
_entity.id
_entity.type
_entity.pdbx_description
1 polymer ?
#
loop_
_entity_poly.entity_id
_entity_poly.type
_entity_poly.pdbx_seq_one_letter_code
_entity_poly.pdbx_strand_id
1 'polypeptide(L)' 'MNCPNCGAENEAGVRFCVECGAPMEDLPVDTGLPDEDDDRTILSSMPLISEEAKTV' A
#
# COMPACT_ATOMS: atom_id res chain seq x y z
N MET A 1 -2.83 -17.24 20.41
CA MET A 1 -4.21 -16.76 20.64
C MET A 1 -5.20 -17.65 19.93
N ASN A 2 -6.38 -17.86 20.50
CA ASN A 2 -7.44 -18.63 19.84
C ASN A 2 -8.29 -17.72 18.95
N CYS A 3 -8.60 -18.19 17.74
CA CYS A 3 -9.47 -17.48 16.82
C CYS A 3 -10.90 -17.40 17.40
N PRO A 4 -11.53 -16.21 17.49
CA PRO A 4 -12.89 -16.08 18.02
C PRO A 4 -13.95 -16.69 17.09
N ASN A 5 -13.65 -16.89 15.81
CA ASN A 5 -14.59 -17.43 14.82
C ASN A 5 -14.62 -18.97 14.81
N CYS A 6 -13.45 -19.63 14.88
CA CYS A 6 -13.36 -21.09 14.76
C CYS A 6 -12.68 -21.81 15.94
N GLY A 7 -12.08 -21.07 16.88
CA GLY A 7 -11.38 -21.63 18.05
C GLY A 7 -9.95 -22.10 17.81
N ALA A 8 -9.47 -22.09 16.56
CA ALA A 8 -8.11 -22.53 16.22
C ALA A 8 -7.02 -21.73 16.95
N GLU A 9 -5.95 -22.41 17.35
CA GLU A 9 -4.76 -21.77 17.91
C GLU A 9 -3.94 -21.10 16.80
N ASN A 10 -3.62 -19.83 17.00
CA ASN A 10 -2.85 -19.01 16.07
C ASN A 10 -1.68 -18.32 16.79
N GLU A 11 -0.61 -18.05 16.05
CA GLU A 11 0.56 -17.32 16.55
C GLU A 11 0.24 -15.83 16.83
N ALA A 12 0.99 -15.21 17.75
CA ALA A 12 0.91 -13.77 17.97
C ALA A 12 1.53 -13.01 16.81
N GLY A 13 0.83 -12.00 16.29
CA GLY A 13 1.31 -11.26 15.11
C GLY A 13 0.53 -11.53 13.81
N VAL A 14 -0.33 -12.56 13.78
CA VAL A 14 -1.08 -12.89 12.54
C VAL A 14 -2.26 -11.95 12.31
N ARG A 15 -2.44 -11.52 11.06
CA ARG A 15 -3.56 -10.66 10.63
C ARG A 15 -4.86 -11.45 10.42
N PHE A 16 -4.75 -12.72 10.03
CA PHE A 16 -5.86 -13.62 9.73
C PHE A 16 -5.60 -15.00 10.30
N CYS A 17 -6.67 -15.72 10.65
CA CYS A 17 -6.60 -17.09 11.12
C CYS A 17 -6.11 -18.03 10.01
N VAL A 18 -5.09 -18.84 10.30
CA VAL A 18 -4.50 -19.77 9.32
C VAL A 18 -5.44 -20.92 8.93
N GLU A 19 -6.40 -21.23 9.78
CA GLU A 19 -7.36 -22.33 9.55
C GLU A 19 -8.61 -21.87 8.80
N CYS A 20 -9.20 -20.73 9.16
CA CYS A 20 -10.49 -20.28 8.61
C CYS A 20 -10.46 -18.96 7.85
N GLY A 21 -9.34 -18.23 7.87
CA GLY A 21 -9.19 -16.94 7.18
C GLY A 21 -9.90 -15.75 7.85
N ALA A 22 -10.53 -15.93 9.02
CA ALA A 22 -11.16 -14.82 9.74
C ALA A 22 -10.12 -13.79 10.21
N PRO A 23 -10.43 -12.47 10.18
CA PRO A 23 -9.54 -11.45 10.70
C PRO A 23 -9.30 -11.64 12.21
N MET A 24 -8.09 -11.28 12.66
CA MET A 24 -7.70 -11.34 14.07
C MET A 24 -7.54 -9.90 14.57
N GLU A 25 -8.50 -9.41 15.37
CA GLU A 25 -8.61 -8.01 15.81
C GLU A 25 -7.48 -7.48 16.72
N ASP A 26 -6.54 -8.32 17.15
CA ASP A 26 -5.70 -8.04 18.32
C ASP A 26 -4.30 -7.45 18.03
N LEU A 27 -4.08 -6.91 16.82
CA LEU A 27 -2.82 -6.22 16.53
C LEU A 27 -3.09 -4.84 15.96
N PRO A 28 -2.40 -3.80 16.48
CA PRO A 28 -2.34 -2.53 15.78
C PRO A 28 -1.74 -2.83 14.42
N VAL A 29 -2.57 -2.70 13.38
CA VAL A 29 -2.12 -2.68 11.99
C VAL A 29 -1.22 -1.45 11.89
N ASP A 30 0.07 -1.67 12.13
CA ASP A 30 1.12 -0.84 11.58
C ASP A 30 1.09 -1.10 10.06
N THR A 31 0.10 -0.53 9.39
CA THR A 31 0.28 -0.07 8.02
C THR A 31 1.23 1.10 8.13
N GLY A 32 2.51 0.79 8.25
CA GLY A 32 3.58 1.76 8.15
C GLY A 32 3.40 2.52 6.84
N LEU A 33 3.08 3.80 7.01
CA LEU A 33 3.25 4.93 6.11
C LEU A 33 2.51 4.89 4.76
N PRO A 34 1.78 5.97 4.40
CA PRO A 34 1.62 6.28 3.00
C PRO A 34 3.02 6.61 2.45
N ASP A 35 3.56 5.77 1.57
CA ASP A 35 4.56 6.23 0.60
C ASP A 35 3.87 7.21 -0.36
N GLU A 36 3.56 8.41 0.16
CA GLU A 36 3.36 9.62 -0.61
C GLU A 36 4.75 10.12 -1.06
N ASP A 37 5.34 9.39 -2.01
CA ASP A 37 6.41 9.90 -2.88
C ASP A 37 5.98 9.69 -4.33
N ASP A 38 5.03 10.54 -4.74
CA ASP A 38 5.11 11.41 -5.90
C ASP A 38 6.16 11.07 -7.00
N ASP A 39 6.04 9.93 -7.66
CA ASP A 39 6.63 9.72 -9.01
C ASP A 39 5.72 10.35 -10.07
N ARG A 40 5.37 11.63 -9.94
CA ARG A 40 4.57 12.32 -10.96
C ARG A 40 4.91 13.79 -11.20
N THR A 41 5.72 14.42 -10.35
CA THR A 41 6.19 15.80 -10.60
C THR A 41 7.27 15.91 -11.69
N ILE A 42 7.91 14.81 -12.13
CA ILE A 42 8.95 14.86 -13.18
C ILE A 42 8.39 15.16 -14.58
N LEU A 43 7.08 14.95 -14.85
CA LEU A 43 6.50 15.22 -16.18
C LEU A 43 6.11 16.70 -16.43
N SER A 44 6.13 17.57 -15.41
CA SER A 44 5.66 18.95 -15.55
C SER A 44 6.77 20.02 -15.70
N SER A 45 8.04 19.63 -15.60
CA SER A 45 9.17 20.57 -15.77
C SER A 45 9.91 20.42 -17.10
N MET A 46 9.34 19.75 -18.12
CA MET A 46 9.89 19.87 -19.47
C MET A 46 9.69 21.31 -19.95
N PRO A 47 10.76 22.11 -20.14
CA PRO A 47 10.62 23.47 -20.59
C PRO A 47 10.12 23.45 -22.03
N LEU A 48 9.11 24.26 -22.31
CA LEU A 48 8.70 24.66 -23.65
C LEU A 48 9.86 25.37 -24.35
N ILE A 49 10.86 24.66 -24.87
CA ILE A 49 11.82 25.23 -25.81
C ILE A 49 12.20 24.23 -26.89
N SER A 50 12.17 24.71 -28.13
CA SER A 50 12.67 24.08 -29.37
C SER A 50 11.65 23.36 -30.26
N GLU A 51 10.60 24.06 -30.68
CA GLU A 51 10.11 23.90 -32.06
C GLU A 51 10.18 25.27 -32.76
N GLU A 52 11.41 25.73 -32.98
CA GLU A 52 11.68 26.75 -33.98
C GLU A 52 11.64 26.08 -35.38
N ALA A 53 10.98 26.77 -36.31
CA ALA A 53 11.18 26.71 -37.77
C ALA A 53 10.56 25.56 -38.60
N LYS A 54 9.37 25.82 -39.15
CA LYS A 54 9.11 25.73 -40.62
C LYS A 54 7.73 26.32 -40.97
N THR A 55 7.64 27.56 -41.46
CA THR A 55 7.56 27.88 -42.90
C THR A 55 6.34 27.26 -43.60
N VAL A 56 5.28 28.06 -43.76
CA VAL A 56 4.61 28.48 -45.03
C VAL A 56 3.34 29.25 -44.67
#